data_AF-A0A2V7GP27-F1
#
_entry.id   AF-A0A2V7GP27-F1
#
_cell.length_a   1.000
_cell.length_b   1.000
_cell.length_c   1.000
_cell.angle_alpha   90.00
_cell.angle_beta   90.00
_cell.angle_gamma   90.00
#
_symmetry.space_group_name_H-M   'P 1'
#
loop_
_entity.id
_entity.type
_entity.pdbx_description
1 polymer ?
#
loop_
_entity_poly.entity_id
_entity_poly.type
_entity_poly.pdbx_seq_one_letter_code
_entity_poly.pdbx_strand_id
1 'polypeptide(L)'
;MQHHFLYGPMAVSMPWMRFLEESYHLAAGETLMKAIAVAGVQNGGNFGIEDLQKTLNMWYPRGLEMFGSELGGDLVKGVFKTLKNGEAQTIYIDEVRGKVRDVNVAIIQAKARCNREEGEAILRRLTEKGENGHGLTKDDLVFLPDRRFFRIRGLAEFGDYRMSGSEAAGVGYVYLPYDVRGNVLMEGGKPIERGAYVDYLRTVLPDRYMKSRHWDFVKEEFLFNEKWDNSELAR
;
A
#
# COMPACT_ATOMS: atom_id res chain seq x y z
N MET A 1 8.13 -4.67 -12.80
CA MET A 1 8.40 -6.14 -12.81
C MET A 1 9.76 -6.44 -13.44
N GLN A 2 10.51 -7.43 -12.91
CA GLN A 2 11.83 -7.86 -13.40
C GLN A 2 11.71 -8.59 -14.76
N HIS A 3 12.70 -8.40 -15.64
CA HIS A 3 12.70 -8.97 -17.00
C HIS A 3 14.08 -9.50 -17.45
N HIS A 4 15.16 -9.17 -16.75
CA HIS A 4 16.47 -9.77 -17.00
C HIS A 4 16.71 -10.90 -15.99
N PHE A 5 17.05 -12.08 -16.49
CA PHE A 5 17.38 -13.27 -15.71
C PHE A 5 18.57 -13.96 -16.38
N LEU A 6 19.49 -14.54 -15.59
CA LEU A 6 20.53 -15.41 -16.15
C LEU A 6 19.96 -16.73 -16.68
N TYR A 7 18.82 -17.18 -16.14
CA TYR A 7 18.16 -18.39 -16.59
C TYR A 7 17.33 -18.13 -17.86
N GLY A 8 17.80 -18.67 -18.99
CA GLY A 8 17.26 -18.43 -20.32
C GLY A 8 15.73 -18.58 -20.45
N PRO A 9 15.11 -19.68 -19.97
CA PRO A 9 13.66 -19.85 -20.08
C PRO A 9 12.85 -18.76 -19.36
N MET A 10 13.33 -18.25 -18.22
CA MET A 10 12.69 -17.13 -17.52
C MET A 10 12.92 -15.81 -18.26
N ALA A 11 14.11 -15.59 -18.81
CA ALA A 11 14.41 -14.39 -19.58
C ALA A 11 13.55 -14.26 -20.85
N VAL A 12 13.21 -15.38 -21.49
CA VAL A 12 12.36 -15.39 -22.69
C VAL A 12 10.88 -15.18 -22.36
N SER A 13 10.37 -15.76 -21.27
CA SER A 13 8.94 -15.70 -20.93
C SER A 13 8.50 -14.38 -20.31
N MET A 14 9.35 -13.76 -19.48
CA MET A 14 9.00 -12.59 -18.67
C MET A 14 8.62 -11.33 -19.48
N PRO A 15 9.28 -10.99 -20.61
CA PRO A 15 8.86 -9.86 -21.43
C PRO A 15 7.43 -9.99 -21.96
N TRP A 16 7.01 -11.20 -22.38
CA TRP A 16 5.65 -11.44 -22.89
C TRP A 16 4.61 -11.24 -21.79
N MET A 17 4.80 -11.90 -20.64
CA MET A 17 3.92 -11.73 -19.48
C MET A 17 3.84 -10.27 -19.04
N ARG A 18 4.98 -9.57 -18.96
CA ARG A 18 5.03 -8.18 -18.49
C ARG A 18 4.34 -7.21 -19.44
N PHE A 19 4.66 -7.26 -20.73
CA PHE A 19 4.26 -6.20 -21.66
C PHE A 19 2.88 -6.43 -22.27
N LEU A 20 2.44 -7.68 -22.42
CA LEU A 20 1.16 -7.99 -23.05
C LEU A 20 0.06 -8.30 -22.03
N GLU A 21 0.36 -9.14 -21.04
CA GLU A 21 -0.67 -9.65 -20.12
C GLU A 21 -0.82 -8.75 -18.90
N GLU A 22 0.28 -8.48 -18.19
CA GLU A 22 0.26 -7.70 -16.96
C GLU A 22 -0.12 -6.24 -17.22
N SER A 23 0.31 -5.66 -18.35
CA SER A 23 -0.06 -4.30 -18.73
C SER A 23 -1.58 -4.15 -18.91
N TYR A 24 -2.24 -5.18 -19.45
CA TYR A 24 -3.69 -5.23 -19.57
C TYR A 24 -4.35 -5.28 -18.19
N HIS A 25 -3.87 -6.12 -17.27
CA HIS A 25 -4.41 -6.21 -15.91
C HIS A 25 -4.27 -4.89 -15.15
N LEU A 26 -3.12 -4.22 -15.27
CA LEU A 26 -2.88 -2.91 -14.66
C LEU A 26 -3.83 -1.85 -15.24
N ALA A 27 -3.96 -1.79 -16.57
CA ALA A 27 -4.85 -0.83 -17.22
C ALA A 27 -6.33 -1.07 -16.88
N ALA A 28 -6.76 -2.34 -16.82
CA ALA A 28 -8.12 -2.72 -16.45
C ALA A 28 -8.44 -2.31 -15.00
N GLY A 29 -7.53 -2.61 -14.06
CA GLY A 29 -7.67 -2.23 -12.65
C GLY A 29 -7.74 -0.71 -12.47
N GLU A 30 -6.82 0.03 -13.10
CA GLU A 30 -6.80 1.50 -13.04
C GLU A 30 -8.08 2.12 -13.62
N THR A 31 -8.55 1.62 -14.77
CA THR A 31 -9.77 2.11 -15.42
C THR A 31 -10.98 1.92 -14.51
N LEU A 32 -11.09 0.75 -13.87
CA LEU A 32 -12.17 0.48 -12.94
C LEU A 32 -12.10 1.38 -11.70
N MET A 33 -10.90 1.60 -11.14
CA MET A 33 -10.73 2.52 -10.00
C MET A 33 -11.17 3.94 -10.34
N LYS A 34 -10.81 4.44 -11.53
CA LYS A 34 -11.27 5.75 -12.02
C LYS A 34 -12.79 5.81 -12.15
N ALA A 35 -13.39 4.78 -12.75
CA ALA A 35 -14.84 4.72 -12.94
C ALA A 35 -15.60 4.73 -11.61
N ILE A 36 -15.14 3.94 -10.62
CA ILE A 36 -15.72 3.91 -9.27
C ILE A 36 -15.58 5.28 -8.60
N ALA A 37 -14.39 5.89 -8.65
CA ALA A 37 -14.15 7.18 -8.02
C ALA A 37 -15.01 8.30 -8.63
N VAL A 38 -15.11 8.33 -9.97
CA VAL A 38 -15.94 9.31 -10.70
C VAL A 38 -17.42 9.11 -10.38
N ALA A 39 -17.91 7.86 -10.35
CA ALA A 39 -19.28 7.58 -9.94
C ALA A 39 -19.53 8.09 -8.51
N GLY A 40 -18.65 7.74 -7.57
CA GLY A 40 -18.74 8.14 -6.17
C GLY A 40 -18.83 9.66 -5.97
N VAL A 41 -17.97 10.46 -6.64
CA VAL A 41 -17.99 11.94 -6.49
C VAL A 41 -19.21 12.60 -7.15
N GLN A 42 -19.87 11.90 -8.07
CA GLN A 42 -21.10 12.33 -8.72
C GLN A 42 -22.36 11.86 -7.98
N ASN A 43 -22.22 11.29 -6.77
CA ASN A 43 -23.30 10.67 -5.99
C ASN A 43 -24.01 9.54 -6.76
N GLY A 44 -23.26 8.81 -7.60
CA GLY A 44 -23.74 7.67 -8.37
C GLY A 44 -23.04 6.38 -7.97
N GLY A 45 -23.71 5.25 -8.22
CA GLY A 45 -23.14 3.91 -7.99
C GLY A 45 -23.28 3.39 -6.56
N ASN A 46 -22.79 2.17 -6.35
CA ASN A 46 -22.91 1.44 -5.08
C ASN A 46 -21.71 1.62 -4.14
N PHE A 47 -20.68 2.35 -4.57
CA PHE A 47 -19.42 2.53 -3.84
C PHE A 47 -19.01 4.00 -3.86
N GLY A 48 -18.56 4.51 -2.72
CA GLY A 48 -18.06 5.87 -2.57
C GLY A 48 -16.54 5.98 -2.59
N ILE A 49 -16.05 7.22 -2.48
CA ILE A 49 -14.61 7.52 -2.32
C ILE A 49 -14.04 6.85 -1.06
N GLU A 50 -14.82 6.79 0.03
CA GLU A 50 -14.41 6.13 1.26
C GLU A 50 -14.18 4.62 1.07
N ASP A 51 -15.05 3.93 0.33
CA ASP A 51 -14.89 2.50 0.03
C ASP A 51 -13.62 2.23 -0.78
N LEU A 52 -13.33 3.11 -1.74
CA LEU A 52 -12.10 3.05 -2.52
C LEU A 52 -10.87 3.28 -1.63
N GLN A 53 -10.91 4.28 -0.74
CA GLN A 53 -9.82 4.54 0.21
C GLN A 53 -9.59 3.36 1.15
N LYS A 54 -10.64 2.78 1.74
CA LYS A 54 -10.54 1.58 2.59
C LYS A 54 -9.98 0.39 1.82
N THR A 55 -10.33 0.24 0.55
CA THR A 55 -9.78 -0.82 -0.31
C THR A 55 -8.30 -0.60 -0.61
N LEU A 56 -7.86 0.64 -0.83
CA LEU A 56 -6.44 1.00 -0.94
C LEU A 56 -5.68 0.70 0.36
N ASN A 57 -6.23 1.11 1.50
CA ASN A 57 -5.68 0.84 2.84
C ASN A 57 -5.46 -0.67 3.06
N MET A 58 -6.38 -1.51 2.57
CA MET A 58 -6.27 -2.96 2.69
C MET A 58 -5.20 -3.56 1.77
N TRP A 59 -5.20 -3.24 0.47
CA TRP A 59 -4.40 -3.97 -0.51
C TRP A 59 -2.98 -3.44 -0.70
N TYR A 60 -2.77 -2.12 -0.54
CA TYR A 60 -1.44 -1.53 -0.69
C TYR A 60 -0.37 -2.15 0.23
N PRO A 61 -0.58 -2.32 1.55
CA PRO A 61 0.42 -2.95 2.39
C PRO A 61 0.67 -4.43 2.04
N ARG A 62 -0.36 -5.15 1.57
CA ARG A 62 -0.19 -6.53 1.09
C ARG A 62 0.66 -6.60 -0.17
N GLY A 63 0.49 -5.65 -1.09
CA GLY A 63 1.33 -5.52 -2.28
C GLY A 63 2.80 -5.26 -1.93
N LEU A 64 3.08 -4.41 -0.94
CA LEU A 64 4.45 -4.17 -0.45
C LEU A 64 5.10 -5.44 0.11
N GLU A 65 4.34 -6.27 0.81
CA GLU A 65 4.87 -7.47 1.45
C GLU A 65 5.22 -8.60 0.49
N MET A 66 4.69 -8.57 -0.74
CA MET A 66 5.06 -9.51 -1.80
C MET A 66 6.55 -9.40 -2.15
N PHE A 67 7.18 -8.25 -1.89
CA PHE A 67 8.60 -8.05 -2.11
C PHE A 67 9.47 -8.62 -0.97
N GLY A 68 8.89 -8.93 0.20
CA GLY A 68 9.62 -9.31 1.40
C GLY A 68 10.29 -8.13 2.11
N SER A 69 11.29 -8.39 2.95
CA SER A 69 12.05 -7.34 3.64
C SER A 69 12.81 -6.46 2.67
N GLU A 70 12.83 -5.15 2.91
CA GLU A 70 13.62 -4.17 2.15
C GLU A 70 15.13 -4.46 2.24
N LEU A 71 15.59 -5.12 3.31
CA LEU A 71 16.99 -5.51 3.52
C LEU A 71 17.39 -6.73 2.67
N GLY A 72 16.41 -7.44 2.08
CA GLY A 72 16.65 -8.64 1.29
C GLY A 72 17.03 -8.36 -0.17
N GLY A 73 17.64 -9.36 -0.80
CA GLY A 73 17.91 -9.37 -2.25
C GLY A 73 19.37 -9.20 -2.64
N ASP A 74 20.25 -8.88 -1.70
CA ASP A 74 21.68 -8.62 -1.96
C ASP A 74 22.40 -9.83 -2.57
N LEU A 75 22.20 -11.02 -1.97
CA LEU A 75 22.86 -12.25 -2.40
C LEU A 75 22.41 -12.76 -3.77
N VAL A 76 21.24 -12.33 -4.25
CA VAL A 76 20.63 -12.82 -5.50
C VAL A 76 20.62 -11.79 -6.62
N LYS A 77 21.00 -10.54 -6.32
CA LYS A 77 21.08 -9.46 -7.31
C LYS A 77 22.22 -9.72 -8.30
N GLY A 78 21.94 -9.57 -9.58
CA GLY A 78 22.88 -9.86 -10.68
C GLY A 78 22.91 -11.33 -11.11
N VAL A 79 22.23 -12.23 -10.36
CA VAL A 79 22.15 -13.66 -10.68
C VAL A 79 20.73 -14.08 -11.03
N PHE A 80 19.83 -14.01 -10.04
CA PHE A 80 18.41 -14.39 -10.19
C PHE A 80 17.47 -13.18 -10.14
N LYS A 81 17.91 -12.08 -9.52
CA LYS A 81 17.17 -10.82 -9.44
C LYS A 81 17.94 -9.65 -10.05
N THR A 82 17.25 -8.67 -10.62
CA THR A 82 17.90 -7.41 -11.07
C THR A 82 17.92 -6.35 -9.99
N LEU A 83 16.97 -6.40 -9.06
CA LEU A 83 16.74 -5.40 -8.04
C LEU A 83 16.77 -6.06 -6.65
N LYS A 84 17.30 -5.33 -5.68
CA LYS A 84 17.06 -5.61 -4.26
C LYS A 84 15.58 -5.40 -3.95
N ASN A 85 15.10 -5.99 -2.87
CA ASN A 85 13.69 -5.88 -2.49
C ASN A 85 13.30 -4.42 -2.22
N GLY A 86 14.14 -3.67 -1.49
CA GLY A 86 13.90 -2.23 -1.25
C GLY A 86 13.82 -1.39 -2.53
N GLU A 87 14.70 -1.65 -3.51
CA GLU A 87 14.66 -0.99 -4.82
C GLU A 87 13.36 -1.29 -5.57
N ALA A 88 12.93 -2.55 -5.56
CA ALA A 88 11.68 -2.97 -6.18
C ALA A 88 10.44 -2.38 -5.50
N GLN A 89 10.45 -2.28 -4.16
CA GLN A 89 9.39 -1.62 -3.41
C GLN A 89 9.29 -0.13 -3.74
N THR A 90 10.41 0.61 -3.82
CA THR A 90 10.38 2.03 -4.19
C THR A 90 9.72 2.24 -5.55
N ILE A 91 10.07 1.44 -6.55
CA ILE A 91 9.44 1.50 -7.88
C ILE A 91 7.94 1.21 -7.79
N TYR A 92 7.54 0.20 -7.02
CA TYR A 92 6.12 -0.11 -6.80
C TYR A 92 5.37 1.05 -6.13
N ILE A 93 5.94 1.66 -5.09
CA ILE A 93 5.34 2.80 -4.40
C ILE A 93 5.13 3.96 -5.37
N ASP A 94 6.14 4.29 -6.19
CA ASP A 94 6.04 5.38 -7.16
C ASP A 94 5.00 5.09 -8.24
N GLU A 95 4.93 3.85 -8.73
CA GLU A 95 3.92 3.41 -9.70
C GLU A 95 2.51 3.54 -9.14
N VAL A 96 2.24 2.99 -7.94
CA VAL A 96 0.91 3.07 -7.31
C VAL A 96 0.57 4.52 -6.97
N ARG A 97 1.53 5.34 -6.52
CA ARG A 97 1.31 6.77 -6.30
C ARG A 97 0.88 7.48 -7.59
N GLY A 98 1.48 7.12 -8.73
CA GLY A 98 1.05 7.60 -10.05
C GLY A 98 -0.40 7.23 -10.36
N LYS A 99 -0.80 5.98 -10.11
CA LYS A 99 -2.18 5.52 -10.32
C LYS A 99 -3.19 6.23 -9.43
N VAL A 100 -2.86 6.43 -8.15
CA VAL A 100 -3.69 7.20 -7.21
C VAL A 100 -3.82 8.66 -7.67
N ARG A 101 -2.73 9.26 -8.16
CA ARG A 101 -2.76 10.61 -8.77
C ARG A 101 -3.71 10.64 -9.97
N ASP A 102 -3.63 9.65 -10.87
CA ASP A 102 -4.50 9.57 -12.05
C ASP A 102 -5.99 9.40 -11.70
N VAL A 103 -6.30 8.67 -10.62
CA VAL A 103 -7.66 8.58 -10.06
C VAL A 103 -8.13 9.94 -9.56
N ASN A 104 -7.30 10.66 -8.79
CA ASN A 104 -7.64 11.99 -8.29
C ASN A 104 -7.84 13.01 -9.41
N VAL A 105 -7.04 12.96 -10.48
CA VAL A 105 -7.25 13.79 -11.67
C VAL A 105 -8.62 13.47 -12.28
N ALA A 106 -9.01 12.20 -12.40
CA ALA A 106 -10.32 11.83 -12.92
C ALA A 106 -11.48 12.36 -12.06
N ILE A 107 -11.36 12.29 -10.72
CA ILE A 107 -12.32 12.89 -9.77
C ILE A 107 -12.48 14.38 -10.05
N ILE A 108 -11.35 15.10 -10.15
CA ILE A 108 -11.34 16.55 -10.40
C ILE A 108 -11.95 16.89 -11.75
N GLN A 109 -11.59 16.17 -12.82
CA GLN A 109 -12.15 16.38 -14.15
C GLN A 109 -13.66 16.20 -14.16
N ALA A 110 -14.17 15.17 -13.47
CA ALA A 110 -15.59 14.90 -13.38
C ALA A 110 -16.36 15.99 -12.60
N LYS A 111 -15.78 16.51 -11.52
CA LYS A 111 -16.43 17.51 -10.67
C LYS A 111 -16.33 18.93 -11.23
N ALA A 112 -15.12 19.33 -11.65
CA ALA A 112 -14.85 20.67 -12.16
C ALA A 112 -15.12 20.81 -13.67
N ARG A 113 -15.44 19.71 -14.36
CA ARG A 113 -15.71 19.67 -15.82
C ARG A 113 -14.56 20.27 -16.64
N CYS A 114 -13.35 19.85 -16.33
CA CYS A 114 -12.11 20.39 -16.90
C CYS A 114 -11.34 19.33 -17.70
N ASN A 115 -10.39 19.80 -18.51
CA ASN A 115 -9.46 18.91 -19.21
C ASN A 115 -8.39 18.35 -18.24
N ARG A 116 -7.54 17.45 -18.74
CA ARG A 116 -6.56 16.76 -17.89
C ARG A 116 -5.51 17.72 -17.31
N GLU A 117 -5.00 18.64 -18.12
CA GLU A 117 -3.97 19.60 -17.70
C GLU A 117 -4.50 20.54 -16.61
N GLU A 118 -5.73 21.04 -16.79
CA GLU A 118 -6.45 21.83 -15.78
C GLU A 118 -6.67 21.01 -14.49
N GLY A 119 -7.07 19.74 -14.63
CA GLY A 119 -7.26 18.83 -13.50
C GLY A 119 -5.98 18.59 -12.71
N GLU A 120 -4.84 18.42 -13.39
CA GLU A 120 -3.53 18.30 -12.76
C GLU A 120 -3.12 19.60 -12.04
N ALA A 121 -3.41 20.76 -12.61
CA ALA A 121 -3.15 22.06 -11.98
C ALA A 121 -4.01 22.28 -10.72
N ILE A 122 -5.30 21.89 -10.78
CA ILE A 122 -6.20 21.92 -9.61
C ILE A 122 -5.70 20.96 -8.53
N LEU A 123 -5.31 19.73 -8.91
CA LEU A 123 -4.78 18.75 -7.96
C LEU A 123 -3.57 19.31 -7.22
N ARG A 124 -2.63 19.93 -7.94
CA ARG A 124 -1.45 20.57 -7.35
C ARG A 124 -1.82 21.66 -6.34
N ARG A 125 -2.77 22.54 -6.68
CA ARG A 125 -3.24 23.60 -5.77
C ARG A 125 -3.89 23.02 -4.51
N LEU A 126 -4.74 22.01 -4.66
CA LEU A 126 -5.40 21.34 -3.55
C LEU A 126 -4.39 20.67 -2.62
N THR A 127 -3.43 19.90 -3.16
CA THR A 127 -2.51 19.10 -2.34
C THR A 127 -1.38 19.92 -1.74
N GLU A 128 -0.73 20.79 -2.52
CA GLU A 128 0.46 21.54 -2.12
C GLU A 128 0.14 22.87 -1.43
N LYS A 129 -0.90 23.59 -1.87
CA LYS A 129 -1.24 24.93 -1.35
C LYS A 129 -2.42 24.94 -0.38
N GLY A 130 -3.19 23.85 -0.32
CA GLY A 130 -4.41 23.78 0.49
C GLY A 130 -5.53 24.71 0.00
N GLU A 131 -5.46 25.14 -1.26
CA GLU A 131 -6.46 26.01 -1.87
C GLU A 131 -7.69 25.17 -2.26
N ASN A 132 -8.79 25.35 -1.53
CA ASN A 132 -10.07 24.74 -1.90
C ASN A 132 -10.63 25.46 -3.14
N GLY A 133 -11.14 24.69 -4.10
CA GLY A 133 -11.67 25.22 -5.36
C GLY A 133 -12.63 24.25 -6.01
N HIS A 134 -13.61 24.77 -6.76
CA HIS A 134 -14.61 23.96 -7.47
C HIS A 134 -15.45 23.01 -6.59
N GLY A 135 -15.63 23.38 -5.31
CA GLY A 135 -16.37 22.55 -4.34
C GLY A 135 -15.66 21.22 -4.02
N LEU A 136 -14.34 21.16 -4.24
CA LEU A 136 -13.48 20.05 -3.86
C LEU A 136 -12.57 20.44 -2.70
N THR A 137 -12.37 19.47 -1.82
CA THR A 137 -11.45 19.50 -0.69
C THR A 137 -10.49 18.32 -0.78
N LYS A 138 -9.51 18.24 0.12
CA LYS A 138 -8.62 17.09 0.22
C LYS A 138 -9.36 15.79 0.57
N ASP A 139 -10.51 15.88 1.25
CA ASP A 139 -11.28 14.72 1.70
C ASP A 139 -12.10 14.09 0.56
N ASP A 140 -12.28 14.82 -0.54
CA ASP A 140 -12.90 14.29 -1.78
C ASP A 140 -11.90 13.49 -2.63
N LEU A 141 -10.62 13.42 -2.22
CA LEU A 141 -9.55 12.74 -2.94
C LEU A 141 -9.09 11.49 -2.18
N VAL A 142 -8.63 10.49 -2.94
CA VAL A 142 -7.95 9.33 -2.35
C VAL A 142 -6.46 9.60 -2.19
N PHE A 143 -5.82 8.87 -1.29
CA PHE A 143 -4.39 8.95 -1.06
C PHE A 143 -3.78 7.56 -0.88
N LEU A 144 -2.49 7.46 -1.19
CA LEU A 144 -1.71 6.27 -0.92
C LEU A 144 -1.39 6.24 0.59
N PRO A 145 -1.70 5.15 1.32
CA PRO A 145 -1.29 5.01 2.71
C PRO A 145 0.22 5.08 2.85
N ASP A 146 0.71 5.44 4.04
CA ASP A 146 2.14 5.36 4.33
C ASP A 146 2.63 3.90 4.21
N ARG A 147 3.87 3.70 3.73
CA ARG A 147 4.45 2.36 3.54
C ARG A 147 4.57 1.54 4.83
N ARG A 148 4.49 2.18 5.99
CA ARG A 148 4.54 1.59 7.33
C ARG A 148 3.15 1.16 7.82
N PHE A 149 2.09 1.72 7.26
CA PHE A 149 0.72 1.43 7.67
C PHE A 149 0.41 -0.06 7.49
N PHE A 150 -0.05 -0.70 8.57
CA PHE A 150 -0.62 -2.05 8.55
C PHE A 150 0.26 -3.11 7.86
N ARG A 151 1.58 -2.99 7.99
CA ARG A 151 2.56 -3.99 7.51
C ARG A 151 2.71 -5.10 8.55
N ILE A 152 2.80 -6.34 8.08
CA ILE A 152 3.20 -7.50 8.88
C ILE A 152 4.65 -7.92 8.63
N ARG A 153 5.29 -7.50 7.53
CA ARG A 153 6.68 -7.88 7.20
C ARG A 153 7.47 -6.67 6.78
N GLY A 154 8.81 -6.74 6.89
CA GLY A 154 9.75 -5.91 6.16
C GLY A 154 9.64 -4.43 6.49
N LEU A 155 10.28 -3.98 7.57
CA LEU A 155 10.52 -2.56 7.73
C LEU A 155 11.99 -2.41 8.08
N ALA A 156 12.79 -1.92 7.13
CA ALA A 156 14.23 -1.75 7.30
C ALA A 156 14.63 -1.01 8.58
N GLU A 157 13.85 0.00 8.97
CA GLU A 157 14.07 0.80 10.18
C GLU A 157 13.86 0.02 11.50
N PHE A 158 13.27 -1.18 11.43
CA PHE A 158 13.11 -2.10 12.56
C PHE A 158 14.04 -3.33 12.46
N GLY A 159 15.04 -3.27 11.59
CA GLY A 159 16.23 -4.12 11.61
C GLY A 159 16.08 -5.54 11.07
N ASP A 160 17.11 -6.34 11.36
CA ASP A 160 17.29 -7.74 10.95
C ASP A 160 16.50 -8.72 11.86
N TYR A 161 15.27 -8.39 12.26
CA TYR A 161 14.48 -9.32 13.06
C TYR A 161 14.29 -10.64 12.28
N ARG A 162 14.74 -11.75 12.88
CA ARG A 162 14.71 -13.10 12.30
C ARG A 162 13.83 -13.99 13.16
N MET A 163 12.93 -14.73 12.51
CA MET A 163 12.29 -15.87 13.18
C MET A 163 13.38 -16.88 13.58
N SER A 164 13.27 -17.44 14.78
CA SER A 164 14.14 -18.55 15.18
C SER A 164 14.05 -19.69 14.15
N GLY A 165 15.18 -20.11 13.59
CA GLY A 165 15.27 -21.10 12.52
C GLY A 165 15.15 -20.57 11.08
N SER A 166 14.98 -19.25 10.88
CA SER A 166 15.01 -18.62 9.54
C SER A 166 16.38 -18.01 9.25
N GLU A 167 17.03 -18.46 8.18
CA GLU A 167 18.29 -17.85 7.70
C GLU A 167 18.08 -16.54 6.93
N ALA A 168 16.83 -16.22 6.55
CA ALA A 168 16.51 -14.98 5.84
C ALA A 168 16.34 -13.80 6.81
N ALA A 169 17.11 -12.73 6.60
CA ALA A 169 17.02 -11.46 7.31
C ALA A 169 15.70 -10.71 7.02
N GLY A 170 15.14 -10.05 8.02
CA GLY A 170 13.94 -9.20 7.89
C GLY A 170 12.61 -9.93 7.67
N VAL A 171 12.57 -11.24 7.98
CA VAL A 171 11.34 -12.06 8.01
C VAL A 171 10.55 -11.87 9.30
N GLY A 172 11.12 -11.13 10.25
CA GLY A 172 10.49 -10.77 11.49
C GLY A 172 9.22 -9.92 11.32
N TYR A 173 8.21 -10.24 12.11
CA TYR A 173 6.96 -9.47 12.12
C TYR A 173 7.12 -8.25 13.02
N VAL A 174 6.66 -7.11 12.54
CA VAL A 174 6.74 -5.84 13.27
C VAL A 174 5.32 -5.41 13.58
N TYR A 175 4.93 -5.46 14.86
CA TYR A 175 3.72 -4.77 15.32
C TYR A 175 4.09 -3.35 15.72
N LEU A 176 3.61 -2.38 14.95
CA LEU A 176 3.63 -0.97 15.32
C LEU A 176 2.30 -0.32 14.91
N PRO A 177 1.64 0.41 15.81
CA PRO A 177 0.30 0.95 15.54
C PRO A 177 0.38 2.22 14.69
N TYR A 178 0.87 2.11 13.47
CA TYR A 178 0.88 3.21 12.51
C TYR A 178 -0.52 3.48 11.98
N ASP A 179 -0.90 4.76 11.93
CA ASP A 179 -2.07 5.23 11.20
C ASP A 179 -1.82 5.21 9.68
N VAL A 180 -2.87 5.44 8.89
CA VAL A 180 -2.80 5.49 7.41
C VAL A 180 -1.86 6.58 6.86
N ARG A 181 -1.45 7.55 7.70
CA ARG A 181 -0.52 8.63 7.37
C ARG A 181 0.91 8.35 7.87
N GLY A 182 1.15 7.22 8.54
CA GLY A 182 2.46 6.83 9.04
C GLY A 182 2.84 7.44 10.39
N ASN A 183 1.87 7.97 11.14
CA ASN A 183 2.09 8.39 12.52
C ASN A 183 1.89 7.21 13.45
N VAL A 184 2.76 7.05 14.45
CA VAL A 184 2.51 6.09 15.53
C VAL A 184 1.35 6.60 16.35
N LEU A 185 0.30 5.79 16.50
CA LEU A 185 -0.82 6.09 17.38
C LEU A 185 -0.37 5.93 18.84
N MET A 186 -0.58 6.98 19.63
CA MET A 186 -0.10 7.08 21.01
C MET A 186 -1.26 7.31 21.97
N GLU A 187 -1.19 6.72 23.16
CA GLU A 187 -2.07 6.98 24.30
C GLU A 187 -1.22 7.05 25.58
N GLY A 188 -1.39 8.11 26.38
CA GLY A 188 -0.61 8.31 27.60
C GLY A 188 0.92 8.39 27.38
N GLY A 189 1.37 8.84 26.19
CA GLY A 189 2.79 8.94 25.85
C GLY A 189 3.45 7.61 25.43
N LYS A 190 2.67 6.54 25.26
CA LYS A 190 3.12 5.23 24.76
C LYS A 190 2.36 4.84 23.50
N PRO A 191 2.90 3.97 22.63
CA PRO A 191 2.13 3.41 21.52
C PRO A 191 0.86 2.73 22.03
N ILE A 192 -0.25 2.85 21.30
CA ILE A 192 -1.52 2.23 21.70
C ILE A 192 -1.41 0.70 21.74
N GLU A 193 -2.18 0.11 22.65
CA GLU A 193 -2.28 -1.34 22.80
C GLU A 193 -2.91 -2.01 21.56
N ARG A 194 -2.60 -3.31 21.39
CA ARG A 194 -3.08 -4.14 20.25
C ARG A 194 -4.59 -4.08 20.05
N GLY A 195 -5.36 -4.10 21.15
CA GLY A 195 -6.82 -3.98 21.11
C GLY A 195 -7.29 -2.65 20.54
N ALA A 196 -6.73 -1.53 21.02
CA ALA A 196 -7.04 -0.20 20.52
C ALA A 196 -6.62 -0.02 19.04
N TYR A 197 -5.53 -0.66 18.61
CA TYR A 197 -5.15 -0.64 17.21
C TYR A 197 -6.14 -1.42 16.32
N VAL A 198 -6.67 -2.55 16.79
CA VAL A 198 -7.75 -3.26 16.07
C VAL A 198 -8.97 -2.35 15.90
N ASP A 199 -9.34 -1.60 16.93
CA ASP A 199 -10.47 -0.67 16.85
C ASP A 199 -10.20 0.47 15.86
N TYR A 200 -8.97 1.00 15.84
CA TYR A 200 -8.54 1.93 14.80
C TYR A 200 -8.66 1.29 13.39
N LEU A 201 -8.15 0.08 13.19
CA LEU A 201 -8.18 -0.62 11.90
C LEU A 201 -9.62 -0.85 11.40
N ARG A 202 -10.60 -1.08 12.29
CA ARG A 202 -12.03 -1.14 11.91
C ARG A 202 -12.54 0.15 11.26
N THR A 203 -11.96 1.31 11.60
CA THR A 203 -12.38 2.60 11.03
C THR A 203 -11.81 2.82 9.63
N VAL A 204 -10.64 2.25 9.33
CA VAL A 204 -9.89 2.53 8.08
C VAL A 204 -9.80 1.34 7.10
N LEU A 205 -10.23 0.14 7.49
CA LEU A 205 -10.28 -1.04 6.63
C LEU A 205 -11.73 -1.42 6.28
N PRO A 206 -11.97 -2.15 5.18
CA PRO A 206 -13.30 -2.60 4.82
C PRO A 206 -13.87 -3.59 5.85
N ASP A 207 -15.15 -3.48 6.21
CA ASP A 207 -15.81 -4.41 7.13
C ASP A 207 -15.70 -5.87 6.66
N ARG A 208 -15.83 -6.10 5.34
CA ARG A 208 -15.62 -7.43 4.72
C ARG A 208 -14.24 -8.02 4.98
N TYR A 209 -13.21 -7.17 5.09
CA TYR A 209 -11.86 -7.61 5.38
C TYR A 209 -11.71 -7.99 6.85
N MET A 210 -12.28 -7.20 7.75
CA MET A 210 -12.27 -7.43 9.20
C MET A 210 -13.02 -8.71 9.62
N LYS A 211 -13.75 -9.35 8.71
CA LYS A 211 -14.45 -10.63 8.87
C LYS A 211 -13.85 -11.75 8.01
N SER A 212 -12.72 -11.50 7.35
CA SER A 212 -12.09 -12.44 6.44
C SER A 212 -11.12 -13.37 7.18
N ARG A 213 -10.94 -14.58 6.64
CA ARG A 213 -9.93 -15.53 7.12
C ARG A 213 -8.51 -14.92 7.17
N HIS A 214 -8.21 -14.02 6.25
CA HIS A 214 -6.89 -13.38 6.24
C HIS A 214 -6.74 -12.39 7.39
N TRP A 215 -7.81 -11.68 7.78
CA TRP A 215 -7.80 -10.87 8.99
C TRP A 215 -7.63 -11.73 10.24
N ASP A 216 -8.32 -12.87 10.33
CA ASP A 216 -8.17 -13.80 11.45
C ASP A 216 -6.70 -14.24 11.58
N PHE A 217 -6.07 -14.59 10.46
CA PHE A 217 -4.64 -14.89 10.41
C PHE A 217 -3.78 -13.71 10.89
N VAL A 218 -4.00 -12.49 10.38
CA VAL A 218 -3.25 -11.29 10.83
C VAL A 218 -3.43 -11.05 12.33
N LYS A 219 -4.64 -11.21 12.83
CA LYS A 219 -4.98 -11.01 14.24
C LYS A 219 -4.29 -12.05 15.11
N GLU A 220 -4.48 -13.33 14.82
CA GLU A 220 -4.01 -14.44 15.65
C GLU A 220 -2.50 -14.61 15.58
N GLU A 221 -1.92 -14.58 14.39
CA GLU A 221 -0.51 -14.91 14.20
C GLU A 221 0.43 -13.72 14.43
N PHE A 222 -0.06 -12.48 14.39
CA PHE A 222 0.78 -11.28 14.41
C PHE A 222 0.40 -10.30 15.51
N LEU A 223 -0.88 -9.91 15.57
CA LEU A 223 -1.30 -8.91 16.55
C LEU A 223 -1.33 -9.48 17.97
N PHE A 224 -1.80 -10.71 18.16
CA PHE A 224 -2.01 -11.29 19.50
C PHE A 224 -1.21 -12.57 19.77
N ASN A 225 -0.24 -12.90 18.92
CA ASN A 225 0.59 -14.08 19.15
C ASN A 225 1.61 -13.80 20.26
N GLU A 226 1.46 -14.50 21.38
CA GLU A 226 2.31 -14.38 22.58
C GLU A 226 3.79 -14.67 22.30
N LYS A 227 4.10 -15.39 21.20
CA LYS A 227 5.48 -15.62 20.78
C LYS A 227 6.23 -14.33 20.43
N TRP A 228 5.51 -13.25 20.10
CA TRP A 228 6.11 -11.92 19.84
C TRP A 228 6.35 -11.09 21.10
N ASP A 229 5.72 -11.40 22.24
CA ASP A 229 5.88 -10.62 23.49
C ASP A 229 7.22 -10.84 24.18
N ASN A 230 7.94 -11.92 23.84
CA ASN A 230 9.22 -12.28 24.44
C ASN A 230 10.44 -11.74 23.68
N SER A 231 10.26 -11.08 22.54
CA SER A 231 11.34 -10.30 21.94
C SER A 231 11.31 -8.91 22.56
N GLU A 232 12.06 -8.73 23.65
CA GLU A 232 12.54 -7.42 24.04
C GLU A 232 12.96 -6.69 22.77
N LEU A 233 12.45 -5.47 22.57
CA LEU A 233 13.03 -4.50 21.65
C LEU A 233 14.53 -4.45 21.94
N ALA A 234 15.29 -5.24 21.19
CA ALA A 234 16.73 -5.24 21.25
C ALA A 234 17.13 -3.81 20.86
N ARG A 235 17.65 -3.13 21.88
CA ARG A 235 18.06 -1.72 21.93
C ARG A 235 18.67 -1.19 20.64
#